data_AF-A0A382PEH6-F1
#
_entry.id   AF-A0A382PEH6-F1
#
_cell.length_a   1.000
_cell.length_b   1.000
_cell.length_c   1.000
_cell.angle_alpha   90.00
_cell.angle_beta   90.00
_cell.angle_gamma   90.00
#
_symmetry.space_group_name_H-M   'P 1'
#
loop_
_entity.id
_entity.type
_entity.pdbx_description
1 polymer ?
#
loop_
_entity_poly.entity_id
_entity_poly.type
_entity_poly.pdbx_seq_one_letter_code
_entity_poly.pdbx_strand_id
1 'polypeptide(L)'
;MTGGIWDDQEIQERTMTLKDSKTEQNLKDAFAGESQANRRYLYFASKADVEGYNDVASVFRSTAEGETGHAHGHLEHLEEVGDPATGLPIGETGNNLKAAIAGETHEYTDMYPGMA
;
A
#
# COMPACT_ATOMS: atom_id res chain seq x y z
N MET A 1 -26.82 5.51 4.88
CA MET A 1 -26.39 6.92 4.84
C MET A 1 -25.22 6.99 3.86
N THR A 2 -25.44 7.74 2.77
CA THR A 2 -24.48 8.32 1.80
C THR A 2 -23.43 7.39 1.14
N GLY A 3 -23.88 6.52 0.23
CA GLY A 3 -23.03 6.03 -0.87
C GLY A 3 -23.27 6.89 -2.11
N GLY A 4 -22.21 7.45 -2.68
CA GLY A 4 -22.23 8.42 -3.77
C GLY A 4 -22.92 7.92 -5.03
N ILE A 5 -23.49 8.88 -5.75
CA ILE A 5 -24.24 8.76 -7.01
C ILE A 5 -23.23 8.52 -8.13
N TRP A 6 -22.85 7.28 -8.37
CA TRP A 6 -22.10 6.91 -9.57
C TRP A 6 -22.74 5.65 -10.14
N ASP A 7 -23.01 5.64 -11.44
CA ASP A 7 -23.63 4.50 -12.13
C ASP A 7 -22.59 3.39 -12.34
N ASP A 8 -23.03 2.13 -12.42
CA ASP A 8 -22.15 0.96 -12.62
C ASP A 8 -21.29 1.13 -13.89
N GLN A 9 -21.85 1.76 -14.92
CA GLN A 9 -21.13 2.06 -16.16
C GLN A 9 -19.96 3.03 -15.94
N GLU A 10 -20.08 3.99 -15.04
CA GLU A 10 -19.06 4.99 -14.74
C GLU A 10 -17.91 4.41 -13.91
N ILE A 11 -18.21 3.47 -12.99
CA ILE A 11 -17.17 2.70 -12.29
C ILE A 11 -16.38 1.84 -13.28
N GLN A 12 -17.07 1.15 -14.20
CA GLN A 12 -16.40 0.35 -15.22
C GLN A 12 -15.51 1.20 -16.12
N GLU A 13 -15.94 2.40 -16.52
CA GLU A 13 -15.14 3.31 -17.32
C GLU A 13 -13.89 3.78 -16.56
N ARG A 14 -14.03 4.17 -15.28
CA ARG A 14 -12.90 4.54 -14.42
C ARG A 14 -11.87 3.42 -14.27
N THR A 15 -12.32 2.22 -13.91
CA THR A 15 -11.44 1.03 -13.80
C THR A 15 -10.69 0.78 -15.11
N MET A 16 -11.38 0.86 -16.26
CA MET A 16 -10.77 0.66 -17.58
C MET A 16 -9.75 1.76 -17.93
N THR A 17 -9.94 2.99 -17.45
CA THR A 17 -8.97 4.08 -17.66
C THR A 17 -7.73 3.96 -16.77
N LEU A 18 -7.88 3.42 -15.55
CA LEU A 18 -6.76 3.29 -14.62
C LEU A 18 -5.92 2.05 -14.92
N LYS A 19 -6.55 0.92 -15.25
CA LYS A 19 -5.87 -0.34 -15.49
C LYS A 19 -4.91 -0.28 -16.68
N ASP A 20 -3.72 -0.85 -16.51
CA ASP A 20 -2.59 -0.86 -17.43
C ASP A 20 -2.10 0.55 -17.85
N SER A 21 -2.54 1.59 -17.14
CA SER A 21 -2.15 2.97 -17.43
C SER A 21 -0.83 3.34 -16.78
N LYS A 22 -0.20 4.40 -17.28
CA LYS A 22 0.95 5.02 -16.61
C LYS A 22 0.61 5.49 -15.19
N THR A 23 -0.64 5.88 -14.94
CA THR A 23 -1.08 6.34 -13.62
C THR A 23 -1.14 5.19 -12.63
N GLU A 24 -1.60 3.99 -13.04
CA GLU A 24 -1.54 2.80 -12.18
C GLU A 24 -0.10 2.51 -11.77
N GLN A 25 0.84 2.50 -12.72
CA GLN A 25 2.24 2.26 -12.40
C GLN A 25 2.80 3.32 -11.43
N ASN A 26 2.48 4.60 -11.65
CA ASN A 26 2.91 5.67 -10.75
C ASN A 26 2.34 5.49 -9.32
N LEU A 27 1.09 5.02 -9.19
CA LEU A 27 0.47 4.74 -7.89
C LEU A 27 1.14 3.56 -7.19
N LYS A 28 1.49 2.49 -7.93
CA LYS A 28 2.24 1.35 -7.39
C LYS A 28 3.62 1.78 -6.89
N ASP A 29 4.32 2.59 -7.69
CA ASP A 29 5.65 3.10 -7.34
C ASP A 29 5.58 4.01 -6.11
N ALA A 30 4.58 4.88 -6.02
CA ALA A 30 4.35 5.75 -4.87
C ALA A 30 4.00 4.93 -3.62
N PHE A 31 3.07 3.98 -3.70
CA PHE A 31 2.74 3.07 -2.60
C PHE A 31 3.99 2.34 -2.07
N ALA A 32 4.82 1.80 -2.96
CA ALA A 32 6.06 1.15 -2.58
C ALA A 32 7.07 2.11 -1.92
N GLY A 33 7.18 3.34 -2.44
CA GLY A 33 8.06 4.38 -1.91
C GLY A 33 7.65 4.82 -0.49
N GLU A 34 6.37 5.14 -0.30
CA GLU A 34 5.86 5.58 1.00
C GLU A 34 5.88 4.44 2.05
N SER A 35 5.62 3.20 1.62
CA SER A 35 5.76 2.03 2.48
C SER A 35 7.22 1.83 2.96
N GLN A 36 8.20 2.03 2.08
CA GLN A 36 9.61 1.98 2.46
C GLN A 36 10.00 3.17 3.35
N ALA A 37 9.49 4.37 3.09
CA ALA A 37 9.73 5.55 3.91
C ALA A 37 9.21 5.35 5.35
N ASN A 38 7.97 4.88 5.51
CA ASN A 38 7.39 4.53 6.80
C ASN A 38 8.31 3.58 7.61
N ARG A 39 8.71 2.45 7.01
CA ARG A 39 9.54 1.45 7.70
C ARG A 39 10.91 1.99 8.09
N ARG A 40 11.52 2.81 7.24
CA ARG A 40 12.80 3.47 7.56
C ARG A 40 12.64 4.50 8.67
N TYR A 41 11.60 5.31 8.67
CA TYR A 41 11.40 6.35 9.68
C TYR A 41 11.07 5.76 11.06
N LEU A 42 10.34 4.66 11.15
CA LEU A 42 10.17 3.94 12.41
C LEU A 42 11.50 3.36 12.93
N TYR A 43 12.36 2.87 12.04
CA TYR A 43 13.70 2.42 12.40
C TYR A 43 14.58 3.60 12.88
N PHE A 44 14.52 4.75 12.20
CA PHE A 44 15.25 5.96 12.60
C PHE A 44 14.77 6.52 13.93
N ALA A 45 13.46 6.51 14.20
CA ALA A 45 12.92 6.84 15.51
C ALA A 45 13.52 5.97 16.61
N SER A 46 13.59 4.65 16.37
CA SER A 46 14.17 3.70 17.33
C SER A 46 15.66 3.98 17.59
N LYS A 47 16.41 4.42 16.57
CA LYS A 47 17.81 4.86 16.75
C LYS A 47 17.90 6.15 17.56
N ALA A 48 17.06 7.13 17.26
CA ALA A 48 17.02 8.39 17.99
C ALA A 48 16.67 8.19 19.48
N ASP A 49 15.80 7.24 19.84
CA ASP A 49 15.54 6.89 21.24
C ASP A 49 16.80 6.37 21.95
N VAL A 50 17.55 5.46 21.30
CA VAL A 50 18.78 4.88 21.85
C VAL A 50 19.86 5.95 22.06
N GLU A 51 19.92 6.93 21.17
CA GLU A 51 20.84 8.06 21.25
C GLU A 51 20.40 9.14 22.25
N GLY A 52 19.17 9.05 22.78
CA GLY A 52 18.61 10.00 23.75
C GLY A 52 17.97 11.24 23.12
N TYR A 53 17.71 11.25 21.82
CA TYR A 53 17.07 12.34 21.09
C TYR A 53 15.54 12.17 21.01
N ASN A 54 14.87 12.28 22.16
CA ASN A 54 13.43 12.01 22.27
C ASN A 54 12.56 12.84 21.32
N ASP A 55 12.85 14.15 21.16
CA ASP A 55 12.09 15.02 20.27
C ASP A 55 12.25 14.62 18.80
N VAL A 56 13.47 14.24 18.40
CA VAL A 56 13.77 13.76 17.04
C VAL A 56 13.05 12.43 16.78
N ALA A 57 13.06 11.53 17.76
CA ALA A 57 12.34 10.27 17.67
C ALA A 57 10.82 10.48 17.52
N SER A 58 10.26 11.47 18.23
CA SER A 58 8.85 11.85 18.10
C SER A 58 8.53 12.38 16.70
N VAL A 59 9.40 13.22 16.13
CA VAL A 59 9.23 13.73 14.76
C VAL A 59 9.25 12.58 13.76
N PHE A 60 10.24 11.67 13.83
CA PHE A 60 10.30 10.52 12.92
C PHE A 60 9.06 9.62 12.99
N ARG A 61 8.53 9.36 14.19
CA ARG A 61 7.28 8.60 14.34
C ARG A 61 6.10 9.32 13.71
N SER A 62 5.98 10.62 13.94
CA SER A 62 4.91 11.43 13.33
C SER A 62 5.02 11.45 11.81
N THR A 63 6.23 11.53 11.26
CA THR A 63 6.44 11.45 9.81
C THR A 63 6.08 10.06 9.28
N ALA A 64 6.48 8.98 9.96
CA ALA A 64 6.11 7.62 9.56
C ALA A 64 4.58 7.41 9.53
N GLU A 65 3.85 7.99 10.48
CA GLU A 65 2.39 7.99 10.47
C GLU A 65 1.83 8.73 9.24
N GLY A 66 2.42 9.87 8.90
CA GLY A 66 2.12 10.60 7.66
C GLY A 66 2.31 9.72 6.41
N GLU A 67 3.43 9.00 6.30
CA GLU A 67 3.68 8.11 5.16
C GLU A 67 2.73 6.90 5.13
N THR A 68 2.21 6.47 6.30
CA THR A 68 1.14 5.46 6.34
C THR A 68 -0.12 6.00 5.69
N GLY A 69 -0.49 7.25 6.01
CA GLY A 69 -1.61 7.94 5.36
C GLY A 69 -1.42 8.08 3.85
N HIS A 70 -0.25 8.49 3.39
CA HIS A 70 0.06 8.58 1.96
C HIS A 70 -0.03 7.22 1.26
N ALA A 71 0.59 6.17 1.83
CA ALA A 71 0.55 4.82 1.27
C ALA A 71 -0.89 4.29 1.18
N HIS A 72 -1.70 4.43 2.23
CA HIS A 72 -3.10 4.02 2.21
C HIS A 72 -3.91 4.82 1.18
N GLY A 73 -3.69 6.12 1.05
CA GLY A 73 -4.36 6.93 0.02
C GLY A 73 -4.05 6.46 -1.40
N HIS A 74 -2.82 6.01 -1.69
CA HIS A 74 -2.51 5.39 -2.98
C HIS A 74 -3.19 4.03 -3.15
N LEU A 75 -3.25 3.22 -2.09
CA LEU A 75 -3.88 1.90 -2.11
C LEU A 75 -5.39 1.99 -2.33
N GLU A 76 -6.06 3.01 -1.78
CA GLU A 76 -7.49 3.29 -2.01
C GLU A 76 -7.80 3.52 -3.51
N HIS A 77 -6.91 4.20 -4.25
CA HIS A 77 -7.08 4.38 -5.69
C HIS A 77 -6.78 3.08 -6.45
N LEU A 78 -5.80 2.31 -6.00
CA LEU A 78 -5.44 1.02 -6.59
C LEU A 78 -6.51 -0.06 -6.34
N GLU A 79 -7.38 0.09 -5.33
CA GLU A 79 -8.49 -0.83 -5.07
C GLU A 79 -9.37 -1.05 -6.32
N GLU A 80 -9.52 -0.02 -7.16
CA GLU A 80 -10.26 -0.08 -8.43
C GLU A 80 -9.69 -1.09 -9.44
N VAL A 81 -8.39 -1.39 -9.36
CA VAL A 81 -7.66 -2.23 -10.32
C VAL A 81 -7.00 -3.47 -9.70
N GLY A 82 -6.87 -3.50 -8.38
CA GLY A 82 -6.38 -4.63 -7.60
C GLY A 82 -5.16 -4.32 -6.73
N ASP A 83 -4.81 -5.29 -5.89
CA ASP A 83 -3.64 -5.28 -5.03
C ASP A 83 -2.35 -5.07 -5.84
N PRO A 84 -1.49 -4.11 -5.48
CA PRO A 84 -0.26 -3.84 -6.20
C PRO A 84 0.73 -5.02 -6.22
N ALA A 85 0.68 -5.92 -5.23
CA ALA A 85 1.61 -7.05 -5.12
C ALA A 85 1.13 -8.29 -5.93
N THR A 86 -0.17 -8.59 -5.90
CA THR A 86 -0.73 -9.81 -6.48
C THR A 86 -1.61 -9.58 -7.71
N GLY A 87 -2.06 -8.34 -7.94
CA GLY A 87 -3.05 -8.00 -8.96
C GLY A 87 -4.47 -8.52 -8.68
N LEU A 88 -4.71 -9.14 -7.52
CA LEU A 88 -6.02 -9.63 -7.13
C LEU A 88 -6.90 -8.50 -6.58
N PRO A 89 -8.24 -8.60 -6.68
CA PRO A 89 -9.12 -7.62 -6.07
C PRO A 89 -8.87 -7.46 -4.56
N ILE A 90 -8.97 -6.23 -4.06
CA ILE A 90 -8.95 -5.85 -2.64
C ILE A 90 -10.19 -4.99 -2.31
N GLY A 91 -10.32 -4.52 -1.07
CA GLY A 91 -11.46 -3.76 -0.57
C GLY A 91 -12.23 -4.54 0.51
N GLU A 92 -13.25 -5.29 0.09
CA GLU A 92 -14.00 -6.18 0.99
C GLU A 92 -13.09 -7.18 1.71
N THR A 93 -13.39 -7.49 2.97
CA THR A 93 -12.51 -8.33 3.81
C THR A 93 -12.23 -9.69 3.17
N GLY A 94 -13.22 -10.28 2.48
CA GLY A 94 -13.04 -11.54 1.77
C GLY A 94 -12.06 -11.46 0.58
N ASN A 95 -11.98 -10.31 -0.09
CA ASN A 95 -11.03 -10.06 -1.17
C ASN A 95 -9.62 -9.83 -0.59
N ASN A 96 -9.51 -9.03 0.48
CA ASN A 96 -8.24 -8.78 1.17
C ASN A 96 -7.59 -10.09 1.65
N LEU A 97 -8.37 -11.01 2.22
CA LEU A 97 -7.86 -12.32 2.64
C LEU A 97 -7.33 -13.15 1.47
N LYS A 98 -8.00 -13.13 0.31
CA LYS A 98 -7.54 -13.86 -0.88
C LYS A 98 -6.24 -13.27 -1.44
N ALA A 99 -6.15 -11.94 -1.51
CA ALA A 99 -4.94 -11.24 -1.94
C ALA A 99 -3.76 -11.58 -1.01
N ALA A 100 -3.97 -11.49 0.32
CA ALA A 100 -2.94 -11.83 1.31
C ALA A 100 -2.48 -13.29 1.19
N ILE A 101 -3.42 -14.25 1.10
CA ILE A 101 -3.07 -15.68 0.92
C ILE A 101 -2.25 -15.90 -0.35
N ALA A 102 -2.61 -15.24 -1.45
CA ALA A 102 -1.88 -15.38 -2.71
C ALA A 102 -0.45 -14.81 -2.61
N GLY A 103 -0.29 -13.63 -1.99
CA GLY A 103 1.00 -13.01 -1.74
C GLY A 103 1.91 -13.89 -0.89
N GLU A 104 1.44 -14.26 0.29
CA GLU A 104 2.18 -15.16 1.21
C GLU A 104 2.50 -16.50 0.55
N THR A 105 1.59 -17.03 -0.28
CA THR A 105 1.83 -18.27 -1.01
C THR A 105 2.99 -18.14 -1.96
N HIS A 106 2.99 -17.11 -2.80
CA HIS A 106 4.08 -16.84 -3.72
C HIS A 106 5.41 -16.62 -2.98
N GLU A 107 5.38 -15.94 -1.83
CA GLU A 107 6.58 -15.73 -1.03
C GLU A 107 7.21 -17.05 -0.57
N TYR A 108 6.40 -17.97 -0.02
CA TYR A 108 6.93 -19.23 0.51
C TYR A 108 7.22 -20.28 -0.58
N THR A 109 6.49 -20.30 -1.69
CA THR A 109 6.68 -21.31 -2.76
C THR A 109 7.77 -20.92 -3.74
N ASP A 110 7.91 -19.63 -4.05
CA ASP A 110 8.74 -19.17 -5.16
C ASP A 110 9.79 -18.15 -4.72
N MET A 111 9.39 -17.05 -4.08
CA MET A 111 10.30 -15.93 -3.81
C MET A 111 11.44 -16.33 -2.87
N TYR A 112 11.14 -16.80 -1.66
CA TYR A 112 12.16 -17.15 -0.67
C TYR A 112 12.99 -18.39 -1.06
N PRO A 113 12.40 -19.48 -1.61
CA PRO A 113 13.18 -20.59 -2.14
C PRO A 113 14.14 -20.17 -3.26
N GLY A 114 13.76 -19.20 -4.10
CA GLY A 114 14.62 -18.65 -5.16
C GLY A 114 15.78 -17.77 -4.66
N MET A 115 15.79 -17.40 -3.38
CA MET A 115 16.86 -16.59 -2.76
C MET A 115 17.94 -17.44 -2.04
N ALA A 116 17.80 -18.76 -2.02
CA ALA A 116 18.71 -19.70 -1.33
C ALA A 116 19.79 -20.29 -2.24
#